data_AF-X0ZZV8-F1
#
_entry.id   AF-X0ZZV8-F1
#
_cell.length_a   1.000
_cell.length_b   1.000
_cell.length_c   1.000
_cell.angle_alpha   90.00
_cell.angle_beta   90.00
_cell.angle_gamma   90.00
#
_symmetry.space_group_name_H-M   'P 1'
#
loop_
_entity.id
_entity.type
_entity.pdbx_description
1 polymer ?
#
loop_
_entity_poly.entity_id
_entity_poly.type
_entity_poly.pdbx_seq_one_letter_code
_entity_poly.pdbx_strand_id
1 'polypeptide(L)'
;MLYLALVAALLTALAMMKVRLVVWAAAIAAAVLVWQMGIIGGQGNFPPSSALGILAWLPVAALALLAIPALRKQLVTAPIFATVRKILPRVSETEQQALEAGTVGFDAELFSGTPDWNRLLDLPGIELTSEERDFLDGPTEELCRMTDDWQIRFKNKEIPQEIWDYVAQKGFLGMLISKQHGGLGFSAQAQSLILGKISSRSPDVSTIVMVPNSLGPGELIEKYGTDQQKSHFLPRLAKGQEIP
;
A
#
# COMPACT_ATOMS: atom_id res chain seq x y z
N MET A 1 0.78 -19.73 44.08
CA MET A 1 -0.26 -19.53 43.06
C MET A 1 -0.41 -18.06 42.69
N LEU A 2 -0.78 -17.16 43.61
CA LEU A 2 -0.95 -15.72 43.32
C LEU A 2 0.29 -15.05 42.67
N TYR A 3 1.49 -15.35 43.18
CA TYR A 3 2.74 -14.81 42.64
C TYR A 3 2.97 -15.16 41.16
N LEU A 4 2.77 -16.43 40.79
CA LEU A 4 2.94 -16.89 39.41
C LEU A 4 1.90 -16.24 38.47
N ALA A 5 0.68 -16.02 38.94
CA ALA A 5 -0.34 -15.31 38.19
C ALA A 5 0.03 -13.83 37.94
N LEU A 6 0.62 -13.16 38.94
CA LEU A 6 1.09 -11.78 38.80
C LEU A 6 2.27 -11.67 37.82
N VAL A 7 3.23 -12.61 37.88
CA VAL A 7 4.34 -12.67 36.92
C VAL A 7 3.81 -12.92 35.51
N ALA A 8 2.87 -13.85 35.34
CA ALA A 8 2.25 -14.11 34.04
C ALA A 8 1.54 -12.87 33.50
N ALA A 9 0.72 -12.19 34.32
CA ALA A 9 0.03 -10.95 33.93
C ALA A 9 1.02 -9.84 33.53
N LEU A 10 2.11 -9.67 34.28
CA LEU A 10 3.17 -8.71 33.94
C LEU A 10 3.83 -9.04 32.61
N LEU A 11 4.20 -10.29 32.37
CA LEU A 11 4.81 -10.72 31.11
C LEU A 11 3.84 -10.54 29.94
N THR A 12 2.55 -10.85 30.12
CA THR A 12 1.52 -10.59 29.11
C THR A 12 1.39 -9.09 28.81
N ALA A 13 1.38 -8.23 29.83
CA ALA A 13 1.34 -6.79 29.64
C ALA A 13 2.58 -6.27 28.87
N LEU A 14 3.79 -6.75 29.22
CA LEU A 14 5.02 -6.41 28.50
C LEU A 14 4.99 -6.87 27.03
N ALA A 15 4.34 -8.01 26.73
CA ALA A 15 4.11 -8.47 25.36
C ALA A 15 3.16 -7.54 24.61
N MET A 16 2.02 -7.19 25.21
CA MET A 16 1.03 -6.31 24.58
C MET A 16 1.60 -4.91 24.32
N MET A 17 2.48 -4.41 25.19
CA MET A 17 3.12 -3.11 25.05
C MET A 17 4.37 -3.12 24.14
N LYS A 18 4.75 -4.27 23.55
CA LYS A 18 5.92 -4.42 22.67
C LYS A 18 7.22 -3.84 23.26
N VAL A 19 7.44 -4.05 24.56
CA VAL A 19 8.55 -3.40 25.30
C VAL A 19 9.91 -4.01 24.95
N ARG A 20 10.98 -3.22 25.02
CA ARG A 20 12.38 -3.61 24.72
C ARG A 20 12.83 -4.82 25.55
N LEU A 21 13.64 -5.70 24.96
CA LEU A 21 14.19 -6.92 25.61
C LEU A 21 14.91 -6.68 26.94
N VAL A 22 15.51 -5.50 27.14
CA VAL A 22 16.14 -5.14 28.43
C VAL A 22 15.10 -5.09 29.56
N VAL A 23 13.89 -4.59 29.28
CA VAL A 23 12.81 -4.51 30.27
C VAL A 23 12.28 -5.90 30.60
N TRP A 24 12.24 -6.80 29.60
CA TRP A 24 11.94 -8.22 29.82
C TRP A 24 12.97 -8.90 30.73
N ALA A 25 14.26 -8.71 30.44
CA ALA A 25 15.33 -9.24 31.27
C ALA A 25 15.25 -8.72 32.71
N ALA A 26 14.99 -7.42 32.88
CA ALA A 26 14.84 -6.79 34.19
C ALA A 26 13.60 -7.30 34.96
N ALA A 27 12.45 -7.44 34.29
CA ALA A 27 11.23 -7.95 34.92
C ALA A 27 11.38 -9.40 35.38
N ILE A 28 12.01 -10.26 34.56
CA ILE A 28 12.28 -11.65 34.93
C ILE A 28 13.35 -11.71 36.03
N ALA A 29 14.40 -10.88 35.98
CA ALA A 29 15.40 -10.79 37.05
C ALA A 29 14.77 -10.41 38.39
N ALA A 30 13.88 -9.40 38.40
CA ALA A 30 13.14 -8.99 39.59
C ALA A 30 12.26 -10.14 40.11
N ALA A 31 11.57 -10.87 39.23
CA ALA A 31 10.77 -12.02 39.63
C ALA A 31 11.65 -13.17 40.21
N VAL A 32 12.81 -13.44 39.63
CA VAL A 32 13.73 -14.45 40.15
C VAL A 32 14.25 -14.04 41.53
N LEU A 33 14.61 -12.75 41.71
CA LEU A 33 15.07 -12.20 42.98
C LEU A 33 14.01 -12.28 44.07
N VAL A 34 12.78 -11.83 43.80
CA VAL A 34 11.68 -11.85 44.79
C VAL A 34 11.36 -13.28 45.23
N TRP A 35 11.44 -14.23 44.31
CA TRP A 35 11.30 -15.65 44.63
C TRP A 35 12.47 -16.18 45.48
N GLN A 36 13.72 -15.89 45.09
CA GLN A 36 14.92 -16.33 45.81
C GLN A 36 15.03 -15.76 47.21
N MET A 37 14.60 -14.51 47.42
CA MET A 37 14.62 -13.86 48.72
C MET A 37 13.58 -14.45 49.70
N GLY A 38 12.72 -15.37 49.25
CA GLY A 38 11.71 -16.00 50.08
C GLY A 38 10.65 -15.03 50.63
N ILE A 39 10.61 -13.80 50.11
CA ILE A 39 9.67 -12.72 50.49
C ILE A 39 8.22 -13.21 50.42
N ILE A 40 7.92 -14.07 49.44
CA ILE A 40 6.59 -14.62 49.21
C ILE A 40 6.20 -15.67 50.27
N GLY A 41 7.18 -16.34 50.88
CA GLY A 41 6.98 -17.38 51.89
C GLY A 41 7.20 -16.92 53.33
N GLY A 42 7.50 -15.63 53.56
CA GLY A 42 7.80 -15.08 54.89
C GLY A 42 9.12 -15.53 55.51
N GLN A 43 9.92 -16.33 54.78
CA GLN A 43 11.24 -16.78 55.21
C GLN A 43 12.27 -15.91 54.47
N GLY A 44 12.89 -14.97 55.17
CA GLY A 44 13.94 -14.11 54.61
C GLY A 44 15.21 -14.93 54.34
N ASN A 45 15.26 -15.62 53.21
CA ASN A 45 16.45 -16.36 52.77
C ASN A 45 17.31 -15.46 51.89
N PHE A 46 18.52 -15.16 52.33
CA PHE A 46 19.43 -14.25 51.64
C PHE A 46 20.82 -14.89 51.50
N PRO A 47 21.31 -15.20 50.29
CA PRO A 47 20.63 -15.82 49.14
C PRO A 47 20.75 -17.37 49.18
N PRO A 48 19.71 -18.15 48.85
CA PRO A 48 19.83 -19.61 48.79
C PRO A 48 20.48 -20.04 47.47
N SER A 49 21.73 -20.49 47.52
CA SER A 49 22.48 -21.09 46.40
C SER A 49 21.95 -22.49 46.04
N SER A 50 20.63 -22.65 45.95
CA SER A 50 20.05 -23.89 45.44
C SER A 50 20.33 -23.99 43.94
N ALA A 51 20.57 -25.22 43.45
CA ALA A 51 20.81 -25.45 42.03
C ALA A 51 19.66 -24.88 41.15
N LEU A 52 18.41 -24.96 41.65
CA LEU A 52 17.24 -24.38 41.00
C LEU A 52 17.28 -22.85 40.94
N GLY A 53 17.80 -22.19 41.99
CA GLY A 53 18.02 -20.74 41.99
C GLY A 53 19.01 -20.30 40.91
N ILE A 54 20.11 -21.02 40.75
CA ILE A 54 21.11 -20.72 39.71
C ILE A 54 20.51 -20.92 38.31
N LEU A 55 19.76 -22.01 38.10
CA LEU A 55 19.11 -22.29 36.82
C LEU A 55 18.05 -21.22 36.46
N ALA A 56 17.36 -20.64 37.45
CA ALA A 56 16.37 -19.59 37.22
C ALA A 56 16.94 -18.30 36.60
N TRP A 57 18.26 -18.06 36.71
CA TRP A 57 18.93 -16.92 36.08
C TRP A 57 19.31 -17.14 34.61
N LEU A 58 19.27 -18.37 34.10
CA LEU A 58 19.62 -18.66 32.70
C LEU A 58 18.75 -17.89 31.69
N PRO A 59 17.40 -17.82 31.82
CA PRO A 59 16.58 -17.02 30.92
C PRO A 59 16.90 -15.52 30.98
N VAL A 60 17.25 -15.00 32.16
CA VAL A 60 17.66 -13.60 32.34
C VAL A 60 18.96 -13.32 31.60
N ALA A 61 19.96 -14.18 31.78
CA ALA A 61 21.25 -14.07 31.10
C ALA A 61 21.08 -14.17 29.57
N ALA A 62 20.25 -15.11 29.09
CA ALA A 62 19.93 -15.23 27.68
C ALA A 62 19.25 -13.96 27.13
N LEU A 63 18.25 -13.42 27.80
CA LEU A 63 17.58 -12.18 27.39
C LEU A 63 18.51 -10.97 27.44
N ALA A 64 19.40 -10.88 28.43
CA ALA A 64 20.40 -9.82 28.53
C ALA A 64 21.42 -9.89 27.38
N LEU A 65 21.90 -11.10 27.03
CA LEU A 65 22.78 -11.29 25.87
C LEU A 65 22.06 -10.93 24.56
N LEU A 66 20.79 -11.35 24.41
CA LEU A 66 19.96 -11.01 23.25
C LEU A 66 19.50 -9.54 23.23
N ALA A 67 19.62 -8.81 24.34
CA ALA A 67 19.39 -7.38 24.35
C ALA A 67 20.52 -6.60 23.65
N ILE A 68 21.71 -7.20 23.51
CA ILE A 68 22.83 -6.63 22.76
C ILE A 68 22.55 -6.80 21.25
N PRO A 69 22.37 -5.70 20.48
CA PRO A 69 21.95 -5.80 19.07
C PRO A 69 22.89 -6.63 18.20
N ALA A 70 24.21 -6.55 18.44
CA ALA A 70 25.22 -7.30 17.71
C ALA A 70 25.07 -8.82 17.89
N LEU A 71 24.95 -9.28 19.14
CA LEU A 71 24.75 -10.70 19.46
C LEU A 71 23.41 -11.20 18.92
N ARG A 72 22.32 -10.44 19.12
CA ARG A 72 21.01 -10.79 18.58
C ARG A 72 21.02 -10.95 17.07
N LYS A 73 21.68 -10.03 16.35
CA LYS A 73 21.77 -10.08 14.89
C LYS A 73 22.51 -11.34 14.43
N GLN A 74 23.63 -11.68 15.08
CA GLN A 74 24.45 -12.82 14.69
C GLN A 74 23.84 -14.17 15.08
N LEU A 75 23.30 -14.29 16.29
CA LEU A 75 22.84 -15.57 16.85
C LEU A 75 21.39 -15.90 16.51
N VAL A 76 20.54 -14.89 16.29
CA VAL A 76 19.08 -15.10 16.10
C VAL A 76 18.62 -14.59 14.75
N THR A 77 18.81 -13.29 14.46
CA THR A 77 18.22 -12.68 13.27
C THR A 77 18.81 -13.21 11.97
N ALA A 78 20.14 -13.29 11.85
CA ALA A 78 20.79 -13.72 10.61
C ALA A 78 20.53 -15.19 10.25
N PRO A 79 20.58 -16.16 11.19
CA PRO A 79 20.20 -17.55 10.92
C PRO A 79 18.73 -17.69 10.51
N ILE A 80 17.81 -17.01 11.21
CA ILE A 80 16.38 -17.02 10.87
C ILE A 80 16.18 -16.45 9.47
N PHE A 81 16.78 -15.29 9.18
CA PHE A 81 16.69 -14.66 7.87
C PHE A 81 17.26 -15.55 6.76
N ALA A 82 18.39 -16.22 7.00
CA ALA A 82 18.98 -17.15 6.04
C ALA A 82 18.06 -18.33 5.72
N THR A 83 17.31 -18.84 6.71
CA THR A 83 16.31 -19.89 6.51
C THR A 83 15.10 -19.35 5.74
N VAL A 84 14.54 -18.22 6.17
CA VAL A 84 13.38 -17.59 5.50
C VAL A 84 13.68 -17.25 4.04
N ARG A 85 14.89 -16.71 3.77
CA ARG A 85 15.34 -16.38 2.42
C ARG A 85 15.36 -17.57 1.46
N LYS A 86 15.55 -18.80 1.97
CA LYS A 86 15.51 -20.02 1.14
C LYS A 86 14.08 -20.43 0.76
N ILE A 87 13.08 -20.00 1.55
CA ILE A 87 11.66 -20.33 1.34
C ILE A 87 11.01 -19.31 0.42
N LEU A 88 11.46 -18.05 0.47
CA LEU A 88 10.91 -16.98 -0.36
C LEU A 88 11.17 -17.25 -1.85
N PRO A 89 10.15 -17.13 -2.72
CA PRO A 89 10.33 -17.27 -4.16
C PRO A 89 11.28 -16.18 -4.66
N ARG A 90 12.08 -16.52 -5.68
CA ARG A 90 12.93 -15.53 -6.35
C ARG A 90 12.04 -14.69 -7.26
N VAL A 91 12.03 -13.39 -7.03
CA VAL A 91 11.39 -12.42 -7.91
C VAL A 91 12.16 -12.41 -9.23
N SER A 92 11.46 -12.64 -10.33
CA SER A 92 12.03 -12.52 -11.68
C SER A 92 12.28 -11.04 -12.03
N GLU A 93 13.12 -10.77 -13.03
CA GLU A 93 13.38 -9.39 -13.47
C GLU A 93 12.10 -8.64 -13.85
N THR A 94 11.16 -9.32 -14.52
CA THR A 94 9.87 -8.73 -14.92
C THR A 94 8.97 -8.43 -13.71
N GLU A 95 8.89 -9.33 -12.74
CA GLU A 95 8.13 -9.10 -11.51
C GLU A 95 8.75 -7.97 -10.68
N GLN A 96 10.07 -7.87 -10.67
CA GLN A 96 10.77 -6.79 -9.99
C GLN A 96 10.47 -5.44 -10.63
N GLN A 97 10.53 -5.35 -11.97
CA GLN A 97 10.15 -4.14 -12.68
C GLN A 97 8.68 -3.74 -12.42
N ALA A 98 7.77 -4.72 -12.33
CA ALA A 98 6.38 -4.45 -12.00
C ALA A 98 6.21 -3.93 -10.55
N LEU A 99 6.93 -4.51 -9.58
CA LEU A 99 6.93 -4.05 -8.19
C LEU A 99 7.55 -2.64 -8.05
N GLU A 100 8.62 -2.36 -8.78
CA GLU A 100 9.31 -1.06 -8.77
C GLU A 100 8.54 0.04 -9.53
N ALA A 101 7.70 -0.33 -10.50
CA ALA A 101 6.82 0.61 -11.19
C ALA A 101 5.66 1.09 -10.29
N GLY A 102 5.33 0.34 -9.24
CA GLY A 102 4.29 0.67 -8.27
C GLY A 102 4.72 1.73 -7.25
N THR A 103 3.76 2.18 -6.45
CA THR A 103 4.02 3.03 -5.27
C THR A 103 3.55 2.30 -4.02
N VAL A 104 4.16 2.63 -2.88
CA VAL A 104 3.80 2.06 -1.59
C VAL A 104 2.79 2.99 -0.92
N GLY A 105 1.56 2.51 -0.73
CA GLY A 105 0.47 3.27 -0.13
C GLY A 105 0.38 3.10 1.39
N PHE A 106 -0.74 3.55 1.95
CA PHE A 106 -1.06 3.36 3.37
C PHE A 106 -1.25 1.87 3.75
N ASP A 107 -1.53 1.01 2.79
CA ASP A 107 -1.59 -0.43 2.99
C ASP A 107 -0.28 -0.99 3.58
N ALA A 108 0.89 -0.45 3.22
CA ALA A 108 2.14 -0.86 3.85
C ALA A 108 2.24 -0.50 5.34
N GLU A 109 1.69 0.66 5.74
CA GLU A 109 1.57 1.02 7.16
C GLU A 109 0.69 0.01 7.90
N LEU A 110 -0.42 -0.40 7.28
CA LEU A 110 -1.31 -1.42 7.83
C LEU A 110 -0.59 -2.77 8.00
N PHE A 111 0.11 -3.24 6.96
CA PHE A 111 0.86 -4.49 7.00
C PHE A 111 2.10 -4.46 7.92
N SER A 112 2.59 -3.27 8.30
CA SER A 112 3.67 -3.13 9.29
C SER A 112 3.25 -3.51 10.72
N GLY A 113 1.94 -3.50 11.01
CA GLY A 113 1.39 -3.78 12.34
C GLY A 113 1.54 -2.62 13.35
N THR A 114 2.00 -1.45 12.92
CA THR A 114 2.00 -0.18 13.66
C THR A 114 1.67 0.99 12.72
N PRO A 115 0.45 1.04 12.14
CA PRO A 115 0.11 2.08 11.18
C PRO A 115 0.04 3.46 11.83
N ASP A 116 0.61 4.48 11.17
CA ASP A 116 0.38 5.87 11.51
C ASP A 116 -0.93 6.39 10.89
N TRP A 117 -2.01 6.37 11.68
CA TRP A 117 -3.34 6.81 11.25
C TRP A 117 -3.41 8.27 10.83
N ASN A 118 -2.51 9.12 11.31
CA ASN A 118 -2.50 10.53 10.88
C ASN A 118 -2.17 10.61 9.40
N ARG A 119 -1.28 9.75 8.87
CA ARG A 119 -0.99 9.71 7.43
C ARG A 119 -2.22 9.41 6.57
N LEU A 120 -3.15 8.61 7.09
CA LEU A 120 -4.42 8.33 6.39
C LEU A 120 -5.39 9.50 6.48
N LEU A 121 -5.49 10.11 7.67
CA LEU A 121 -6.39 11.24 7.92
C LEU A 121 -5.93 12.53 7.22
N ASP A 122 -4.62 12.68 7.00
CA ASP A 122 -4.00 13.82 6.32
C ASP A 122 -3.99 13.67 4.79
N LEU A 123 -4.56 12.59 4.23
CA LEU A 123 -4.69 12.47 2.78
C LEU A 123 -5.53 13.64 2.24
N PRO A 124 -5.06 14.33 1.19
CA PRO A 124 -5.78 15.47 0.65
C PRO A 124 -7.16 15.04 0.14
N GLY A 125 -8.13 15.94 0.25
CA GLY A 125 -9.44 15.75 -0.33
C GLY A 125 -9.36 15.62 -1.86
N ILE A 126 -10.42 15.05 -2.44
CA ILE A 126 -10.60 14.99 -3.88
C ILE A 126 -10.90 16.41 -4.36
N GLU A 127 -9.88 17.10 -4.86
CA GLU A 127 -9.99 18.43 -5.45
C GLU A 127 -9.70 18.37 -6.95
N LEU A 128 -10.40 19.22 -7.69
CA LEU A 128 -10.24 19.35 -9.13
C LEU A 128 -9.91 20.79 -9.48
N THR A 129 -9.05 20.94 -10.47
CA THR A 129 -8.80 22.24 -11.10
C THR A 129 -10.08 22.75 -11.77
N SER A 130 -10.14 24.07 -12.00
CA SER A 130 -11.27 24.67 -12.73
C SER A 130 -11.48 24.03 -14.09
N GLU A 131 -10.41 23.73 -14.83
CA GLU A 131 -10.47 23.10 -16.14
C GLU A 131 -11.02 21.66 -16.08
N GLU A 132 -10.58 20.86 -15.12
CA GLU A 132 -11.13 19.51 -14.90
C GLU A 132 -12.60 19.56 -14.47
N ARG A 133 -12.99 20.57 -13.69
CA ARG A 133 -14.38 20.81 -13.31
C ARG A 133 -15.23 21.16 -14.53
N ASP A 134 -14.78 22.13 -15.32
CA ASP A 134 -15.45 22.56 -16.53
C ASP A 134 -15.60 21.39 -17.52
N PHE A 135 -14.60 20.49 -17.59
CA PHE A 135 -14.67 19.29 -18.42
C PHE A 135 -15.70 18.26 -17.91
N LEU A 136 -15.76 18.03 -16.60
CA LEU A 136 -16.77 17.12 -16.02
C LEU A 136 -18.20 17.66 -16.18
N ASP A 137 -18.36 18.97 -16.04
CA ASP A 137 -19.69 19.59 -15.99
C ASP A 137 -20.19 20.03 -17.38
N GLY A 138 -19.29 20.18 -18.36
CA GLY A 138 -19.60 20.50 -19.75
C GLY A 138 -19.49 19.27 -20.68
N PRO A 139 -18.34 19.03 -21.32
CA PRO A 139 -18.13 17.93 -22.26
C PRO A 139 -18.64 16.56 -21.78
N THR A 140 -18.39 16.21 -20.51
CA THR A 140 -18.82 14.90 -19.97
C THR A 140 -20.34 14.83 -19.80
N GLU A 141 -21.00 15.93 -19.43
CA GLU A 141 -22.45 16.01 -19.35
C GLU A 141 -23.10 15.85 -20.73
N GLU A 142 -22.52 16.46 -21.76
CA GLU A 142 -23.00 16.35 -23.13
C GLU A 142 -22.81 14.94 -23.70
N LEU A 143 -21.66 14.30 -23.44
CA LEU A 143 -21.45 12.88 -23.78
C LEU A 143 -22.51 11.99 -23.10
N CYS A 144 -22.86 12.29 -21.85
CA CYS A 144 -23.92 11.59 -21.14
C CYS A 144 -25.30 11.81 -21.77
N ARG A 145 -25.59 12.98 -22.35
CA ARG A 145 -26.87 13.29 -23.01
C ARG A 145 -27.03 12.58 -24.35
N MET A 146 -25.96 12.48 -25.14
CA MET A 146 -25.99 11.77 -26.43
C MET A 146 -25.99 10.24 -26.29
N THR A 147 -25.65 9.73 -25.10
CA THR A 147 -25.54 8.29 -24.86
C THR A 147 -26.91 7.67 -24.57
N ASP A 148 -27.38 6.82 -25.47
CA ASP A 148 -28.52 5.91 -25.27
C ASP A 148 -28.03 4.46 -25.22
N ASP A 149 -27.91 3.91 -24.02
CA ASP A 149 -27.39 2.54 -23.79
C ASP A 149 -28.26 1.47 -24.46
N TRP A 150 -29.57 1.70 -24.57
CA TRP A 150 -30.46 0.73 -25.21
C TRP A 150 -30.22 0.67 -26.72
N GLN A 151 -30.07 1.83 -27.37
CA GLN A 151 -29.72 1.89 -28.79
C GLN A 151 -28.36 1.23 -29.03
N ILE A 152 -27.37 1.52 -28.19
CA ILE A 152 -26.02 0.98 -28.31
C ILE A 152 -26.03 -0.55 -28.16
N ARG A 153 -26.54 -1.08 -27.04
CA ARG A 153 -26.31 -2.48 -26.65
C ARG A 153 -27.32 -3.45 -27.25
N PHE A 154 -28.56 -3.02 -27.45
CA PHE A 154 -29.64 -3.91 -27.88
C PHE A 154 -29.99 -3.74 -29.36
N LYS A 155 -30.12 -2.50 -29.82
CA LYS A 155 -30.56 -2.23 -31.19
C LYS A 155 -29.41 -2.31 -32.20
N ASN A 156 -28.37 -1.51 -31.99
CA ASN A 156 -27.27 -1.36 -32.94
C ASN A 156 -26.14 -2.35 -32.68
N LYS A 157 -25.93 -2.73 -31.41
CA LYS A 157 -24.80 -3.56 -30.95
C LYS A 157 -23.44 -2.95 -31.30
N GLU A 158 -23.39 -1.63 -31.35
CA GLU A 158 -22.22 -0.86 -31.74
C GLU A 158 -22.34 0.56 -31.18
N ILE A 159 -21.20 1.20 -30.94
CA ILE A 159 -21.14 2.60 -30.52
C ILE A 159 -21.35 3.49 -31.75
N PRO A 160 -22.36 4.39 -31.76
CA PRO A 160 -22.58 5.31 -32.86
C PRO A 160 -21.35 6.16 -33.19
N GLN A 161 -21.11 6.40 -34.49
CA GLN A 161 -19.97 7.21 -34.95
C GLN A 161 -19.95 8.62 -34.33
N GLU A 162 -21.12 9.21 -34.10
CA GLU A 162 -21.24 10.54 -33.46
C GLU A 162 -20.62 10.55 -32.05
N ILE A 163 -20.71 9.45 -31.30
CA ILE A 163 -20.07 9.32 -29.98
C ILE A 163 -18.55 9.22 -30.14
N TRP A 164 -18.07 8.41 -31.08
CA TRP A 164 -16.64 8.32 -31.39
C TRP A 164 -16.03 9.66 -31.77
N ASP A 165 -16.69 10.37 -32.69
CA ASP A 165 -16.27 11.68 -33.16
C ASP A 165 -16.23 12.70 -32.01
N TYR A 166 -17.27 12.70 -31.17
CA TYR A 166 -17.34 13.60 -30.02
C TYR A 166 -16.23 13.32 -29.00
N VAL A 167 -16.03 12.04 -28.66
CA VAL A 167 -15.02 11.58 -27.71
C VAL A 167 -13.61 11.99 -28.18
N ALA A 168 -13.29 11.78 -29.45
CA ALA A 168 -12.02 12.19 -30.04
C ALA A 168 -11.89 13.73 -30.09
N GLN A 169 -12.91 14.44 -30.58
CA GLN A 169 -12.88 15.91 -30.74
C GLN A 169 -12.71 16.64 -29.40
N LYS A 170 -13.33 16.15 -28.32
CA LYS A 170 -13.23 16.75 -27.00
C LYS A 170 -11.99 16.33 -26.22
N GLY A 171 -11.21 15.36 -26.71
CA GLY A 171 -9.96 14.94 -26.06
C GLY A 171 -10.15 13.92 -24.94
N PHE A 172 -11.29 13.23 -24.89
CA PHE A 172 -11.53 12.17 -23.90
C PHE A 172 -10.50 11.03 -23.99
N LEU A 173 -9.92 10.79 -25.17
CA LEU A 173 -8.95 9.70 -25.40
C LEU A 173 -7.53 10.01 -24.90
N GLY A 174 -7.27 11.26 -24.48
CA GLY A 174 -5.96 11.73 -24.05
C GLY A 174 -6.00 12.55 -22.77
N MET A 175 -6.88 12.18 -21.81
CA MET A 175 -7.00 12.90 -20.53
C MET A 175 -5.69 12.90 -19.75
N LEU A 176 -4.99 11.76 -19.66
CA LEU A 176 -3.72 11.67 -18.92
C LEU A 176 -2.48 12.08 -19.73
N ILE A 177 -2.59 12.21 -21.06
CA ILE A 177 -1.48 12.67 -21.90
C ILE A 177 -1.23 14.15 -21.60
N SER A 178 0.04 14.55 -21.47
CA SER A 178 0.36 15.93 -21.09
C SER A 178 -0.02 16.93 -22.19
N LYS A 179 -0.29 18.18 -21.79
CA LYS A 179 -0.67 19.26 -22.73
C LYS A 179 0.39 19.52 -23.80
N GLN A 180 1.67 19.39 -23.46
CA GLN A 180 2.79 19.52 -24.42
C GLN A 180 2.73 18.48 -25.55
N HIS A 181 2.14 17.31 -25.29
CA HIS A 181 1.92 16.28 -26.29
C HIS A 181 0.50 16.28 -26.85
N GLY A 182 -0.30 17.31 -26.56
CA GLY A 182 -1.63 17.51 -27.13
C GLY A 182 -2.77 16.82 -26.39
N GLY A 183 -2.53 16.26 -25.20
CA GLY A 183 -3.58 15.77 -24.31
C GLY A 183 -4.12 16.86 -23.37
N LEU A 184 -4.97 16.46 -22.42
CA LEU A 184 -5.58 17.39 -21.46
C LEU A 184 -4.72 17.58 -20.19
N GLY A 185 -3.84 16.62 -19.88
CA GLY A 185 -2.98 16.66 -18.70
C GLY A 185 -3.77 16.64 -17.38
N PHE A 186 -4.92 15.96 -17.37
CA PHE A 186 -5.78 15.82 -16.20
C PHE A 186 -5.19 14.86 -15.18
N SER A 187 -5.59 15.05 -13.92
CA SER A 187 -5.29 14.15 -12.84
C SER A 187 -6.04 12.82 -12.99
N ALA A 188 -5.49 11.76 -12.39
CA ALA A 188 -6.18 10.48 -12.24
C ALA A 188 -7.53 10.62 -11.51
N GLN A 189 -7.65 11.64 -10.65
CA GLN A 189 -8.88 11.94 -9.92
C GLN A 189 -9.97 12.48 -10.84
N ALA A 190 -9.63 13.41 -11.73
CA ALA A 190 -10.54 13.91 -12.76
C ALA A 190 -10.99 12.78 -13.69
N GLN A 191 -10.03 12.00 -14.19
CA GLN A 191 -10.31 10.82 -15.01
C GLN A 191 -11.30 9.87 -14.31
N SER A 192 -11.07 9.53 -13.03
CA SER A 192 -11.94 8.64 -12.26
C SER A 192 -13.38 9.17 -12.18
N LEU A 193 -13.56 10.46 -11.91
CA LEU A 193 -14.88 11.08 -11.82
C LEU A 193 -15.59 11.18 -13.18
N ILE A 194 -14.85 11.51 -14.24
CA ILE A 194 -15.35 11.54 -15.63
C ILE A 194 -15.83 10.15 -16.04
N LEU A 195 -14.99 9.13 -15.86
CA LEU A 195 -15.35 7.74 -16.17
C LEU A 195 -16.52 7.24 -15.33
N GLY A 196 -16.58 7.59 -14.04
CA GLY A 196 -17.71 7.24 -13.17
C GLY A 196 -19.03 7.83 -13.68
N LYS A 197 -19.02 9.09 -14.14
CA LYS A 197 -20.18 9.77 -14.71
C LYS A 197 -20.62 9.14 -16.04
N ILE A 198 -19.68 8.83 -16.94
CA ILE A 198 -20.00 8.15 -18.20
C ILE A 198 -20.56 6.74 -17.94
N SER A 199 -19.98 6.02 -16.99
CA SER A 199 -20.40 4.66 -16.61
C SER A 199 -21.83 4.61 -16.07
N SER A 200 -22.33 5.70 -15.47
CA SER A 200 -23.72 5.78 -15.04
C SER A 200 -24.72 5.86 -16.20
N ARG A 201 -24.24 6.08 -17.44
CA ARG A 201 -25.04 6.09 -18.67
C ARG A 201 -24.83 4.84 -19.50
N SER A 202 -23.57 4.48 -19.78
CA SER A 202 -23.25 3.27 -20.53
C SER A 202 -21.87 2.74 -20.17
N PRO A 203 -21.75 1.46 -19.75
CA PRO A 203 -20.44 0.84 -19.51
C PRO A 203 -19.62 0.70 -20.80
N ASP A 204 -20.27 0.55 -21.96
CA ASP A 204 -19.59 0.36 -23.23
C ASP A 204 -18.97 1.67 -23.73
N VAL A 205 -19.69 2.80 -23.60
CA VAL A 205 -19.12 4.14 -23.85
C VAL A 205 -18.00 4.47 -22.86
N SER A 206 -18.18 4.10 -21.58
CA SER A 206 -17.11 4.26 -20.59
C SER A 206 -15.85 3.49 -20.98
N THR A 207 -16.00 2.27 -21.53
CA THR A 207 -14.87 1.43 -21.93
C THR A 207 -14.03 2.06 -23.02
N ILE A 208 -14.63 2.64 -24.06
CA ILE A 208 -13.87 3.28 -25.16
C ILE A 208 -13.09 4.52 -24.69
N VAL A 209 -13.55 5.18 -23.62
CA VAL A 209 -12.84 6.30 -22.99
C VAL A 209 -11.80 5.80 -21.98
N MET A 210 -12.13 4.78 -21.20
CA MET A 210 -11.28 4.24 -20.13
C MET A 210 -10.03 3.60 -20.70
N VAL A 211 -10.17 2.71 -21.69
CA VAL A 211 -9.06 1.89 -22.18
C VAL A 211 -7.87 2.75 -22.61
N PRO A 212 -8.01 3.78 -23.46
CA PRO A 212 -6.87 4.62 -23.87
C PRO A 212 -6.20 5.38 -22.72
N ASN A 213 -6.93 5.65 -21.62
CA ASN A 213 -6.44 6.43 -20.49
C ASN A 213 -5.96 5.58 -19.30
N SER A 214 -6.19 4.27 -19.25
CA SER A 214 -5.78 3.44 -18.11
C SER A 214 -5.00 2.18 -18.49
N LEU A 215 -5.32 1.59 -19.64
CA LEU A 215 -4.65 0.39 -20.17
C LEU A 215 -3.86 0.69 -21.44
N GLY A 216 -4.16 1.82 -22.07
CA GLY A 216 -3.53 2.29 -23.29
C GLY A 216 -2.08 2.68 -23.06
N PRO A 217 -1.28 2.73 -24.15
CA PRO A 217 0.14 2.98 -24.06
C PRO A 217 0.50 4.43 -23.71
N GLY A 218 -0.47 5.35 -23.66
CA GLY A 218 -0.24 6.79 -23.49
C GLY A 218 0.58 7.13 -22.25
N GLU A 219 0.13 6.69 -21.06
CA GLU A 219 0.84 6.95 -19.80
C GLU A 219 2.25 6.33 -19.78
N LEU A 220 2.37 5.09 -20.28
CA LEU A 220 3.66 4.39 -20.32
C LEU A 220 4.64 5.06 -21.29
N ILE A 221 4.19 5.50 -22.47
CA ILE A 221 5.02 6.23 -23.43
C ILE A 221 5.40 7.60 -22.85
N GLU A 222 4.49 8.30 -22.17
CA GLU A 222 4.77 9.57 -21.52
C GLU A 222 5.91 9.44 -20.49
N LYS A 223 5.87 8.39 -19.67
CA LYS A 223 6.82 8.18 -18.57
C LYS A 223 8.13 7.51 -19.01
N TYR A 224 8.06 6.52 -19.89
CA TYR A 224 9.18 5.63 -20.21
C TYR A 224 9.57 5.60 -21.70
N GLY A 225 8.76 6.19 -22.58
CA GLY A 225 9.03 6.22 -24.00
C GLY A 225 10.29 7.02 -24.35
N THR A 226 10.92 6.69 -25.48
CA THR A 226 11.97 7.53 -26.08
C THR A 226 11.36 8.81 -26.64
N ASP A 227 12.18 9.85 -26.86
CA ASP A 227 11.70 11.10 -27.47
C ASP A 227 11.01 10.88 -28.83
N GLN A 228 11.50 9.91 -29.61
CA GLN A 228 10.88 9.51 -30.88
C GLN A 228 9.50 8.87 -30.67
N GLN A 229 9.35 7.98 -29.67
CA GLN A 229 8.05 7.38 -29.35
C GLN A 229 7.06 8.43 -28.84
N LYS A 230 7.51 9.32 -27.95
CA LYS A 230 6.67 10.40 -27.40
C LYS A 230 6.16 11.33 -28.50
N SER A 231 7.08 11.84 -29.34
CA SER A 231 6.75 12.76 -30.42
C SER A 231 5.85 12.14 -31.51
N HIS A 232 5.99 10.84 -31.77
CA HIS A 232 5.17 10.15 -32.75
C HIS A 232 3.77 9.78 -32.20
N PHE A 233 3.71 9.04 -31.09
CA PHE A 233 2.48 8.40 -30.65
C PHE A 233 1.57 9.33 -29.83
N LEU A 234 2.11 10.09 -28.88
CA LEU A 234 1.28 10.82 -27.91
C LEU A 234 0.33 11.84 -28.56
N PRO A 235 0.75 12.66 -29.55
CA PRO A 235 -0.17 13.57 -30.23
C PRO A 235 -1.25 12.87 -31.05
N ARG A 236 -0.99 11.65 -31.52
CA ARG A 236 -1.91 10.86 -32.35
C ARG A 236 -2.94 10.15 -31.48
N LEU A 237 -2.50 9.58 -30.36
CA LEU A 237 -3.34 9.01 -29.31
C LEU A 237 -4.27 10.07 -28.71
N ALA A 238 -3.74 11.23 -28.34
CA ALA A 238 -4.53 12.30 -27.73
C ALA A 238 -5.66 12.82 -28.65
N LYS A 239 -5.44 12.77 -29.97
CA LYS A 239 -6.42 13.20 -30.99
C LYS A 239 -7.32 12.06 -31.49
N GLY A 240 -7.16 10.83 -31.01
CA GLY A 240 -7.89 9.67 -31.51
C GLY A 240 -7.56 9.29 -32.96
N GLN A 241 -6.41 9.73 -33.49
CA GLN A 241 -5.94 9.31 -34.82
C GLN A 241 -5.44 7.87 -34.81
N GLU A 242 -4.97 7.44 -33.64
CA GLU A 242 -4.68 6.06 -33.30
C GLU A 242 -5.43 5.77 -32.01
N ILE A 243 -6.21 4.68 -32.01
CA ILE A 243 -6.88 4.20 -30.81
C ILE A 243 -6.33 2.80 -30.52
N PRO A 244 -5.79 2.57 -29.29
CA PRO A 244 -5.16 1.32 -28.90
C PRO A 244 -6.14 0.17 -28.69
#